data_AF-A0A348XGJ8-F1
#
_entry.id   AF-A0A348XGJ8-F1
#
_cell.length_a   1.000
_cell.length_b   1.000
_cell.length_c   1.000
_cell.angle_alpha   90.00
_cell.angle_beta   90.00
_cell.angle_gamma   90.00
#
_symmetry.space_group_name_H-M   'P 1'
#
loop_
_entity.id
_entity.type
_entity.pdbx_description
1 polymer ?
#
loop_
_entity_poly.entity_id
_entity_poly.type
_entity_poly.pdbx_seq_one_letter_code
_entity_poly.pdbx_strand_id
1 'polypeptide(L)'
;SLAERAGVFAEVIVPNLREQTDLEDAELNVRFGFDGKRAVDVAGATHSGGQRVVASLVLLMSLATSGGNSNGGFFIIDEPFAHLSIERIDDVSDFLSRTESQFILTSPTTHNVNVFDAARLQLNFRIKKPDAKFAPVPTIIRR
;
A
#
# COMPACT_ATOMS: atom_id res chain seq x y z
N SER A 1 -0.99 15.02 5.10
CA SER A 1 -0.96 14.30 3.81
C SER A 1 -0.95 12.78 4.05
N LEU A 2 -1.16 11.94 3.02
CA LEU A 2 -1.04 10.48 3.18
C LEU A 2 0.38 10.05 3.58
N ALA A 3 1.41 10.75 3.08
CA ALA A 3 2.80 10.51 3.46
C ALA A 3 3.03 10.76 4.98
N GLU A 4 2.50 11.85 5.53
CA GLU A 4 2.59 12.12 6.97
C GLU A 4 1.89 11.05 7.81
N ARG A 5 0.74 10.52 7.35
CA ARG A 5 0.05 9.40 8.01
C ARG A 5 0.87 8.12 7.99
N ALA A 6 1.70 7.93 6.97
CA ALA A 6 2.68 6.85 6.87
C ALA A 6 3.95 7.10 7.71
N GLY A 7 4.11 8.28 8.34
CA GLY A 7 5.35 8.66 9.01
C GLY A 7 6.51 8.96 8.05
N VAL A 8 6.20 9.27 6.79
CA VAL A 8 7.18 9.47 5.71
C VAL A 8 7.08 10.91 5.19
N PHE A 9 8.22 11.50 4.86
CA PHE A 9 8.25 12.77 4.15
C PHE A 9 8.14 12.52 2.64
N ALA A 10 7.27 13.24 1.94
CA ALA A 10 7.15 13.17 0.49
C ALA A 10 7.32 14.55 -0.13
N GLU A 11 8.20 14.63 -1.14
CA GLU A 11 8.44 15.82 -1.95
C GLU A 11 7.98 15.54 -3.38
N VAL A 12 7.11 16.41 -3.91
CA VAL A 12 6.61 16.32 -5.28
C VAL A 12 7.19 17.46 -6.09
N ILE A 13 7.99 17.12 -7.10
CA ILE A 13 8.58 18.06 -8.04
C ILE A 13 7.74 18.02 -9.31
N VAL A 14 6.90 19.04 -9.48
CA VAL A 14 6.02 19.17 -10.63
C VAL A 14 6.83 19.73 -11.80
N PRO A 15 6.78 19.11 -12.99
CA PRO A 15 7.52 19.61 -14.15
C PRO A 15 6.92 20.96 -14.61
N ASN A 16 7.79 21.89 -15.03
CA ASN A 16 7.34 23.13 -15.63
C ASN A 16 6.91 22.87 -17.07
N LEU A 17 5.61 22.59 -17.27
CA LEU A 17 5.05 22.26 -18.58
C LEU A 17 5.24 23.35 -19.64
N ARG A 18 5.54 24.60 -19.26
CA ARG A 18 5.80 25.69 -20.21
C ARG A 18 7.20 25.65 -20.80
N GLU A 19 8.13 24.99 -20.12
CA GLU A 19 9.53 24.82 -20.54
C GLU A 19 9.76 23.50 -21.27
N GLN A 20 8.73 22.64 -21.34
CA GLN A 20 8.79 21.36 -22.04
C GLN A 20 8.42 21.55 -23.51
N THR A 21 9.24 21.01 -24.41
CA THR A 21 8.97 21.03 -25.86
C THR A 21 7.89 20.00 -26.21
N ASP A 22 7.97 18.82 -25.60
CA ASP A 22 7.01 17.72 -25.75
C ASP A 22 6.51 17.26 -24.39
N LEU A 23 5.23 16.87 -24.32
CA LEU A 23 4.62 16.41 -23.07
C LEU A 23 5.22 15.06 -22.60
N GLU A 24 5.79 14.30 -23.52
CA GLU A 24 6.45 13.01 -23.24
C GLU A 24 7.71 13.17 -22.37
N ASP A 25 8.34 14.35 -22.40
CA ASP A 25 9.51 14.69 -21.58
C ASP A 25 9.13 15.22 -20.18
N ALA A 26 7.84 15.47 -19.94
CA ALA A 26 7.36 15.97 -18.66
C ALA A 26 7.23 14.84 -17.63
N GLU A 27 8.17 14.78 -16.69
CA GLU A 27 8.16 13.77 -15.61
C GLU A 27 7.69 14.36 -14.27
N LEU A 28 6.77 13.66 -13.60
CA LEU A 28 6.43 13.92 -12.19
C LEU A 28 7.43 13.19 -11.29
N ASN A 29 8.38 13.92 -10.72
CA ASN A 29 9.37 13.33 -9.83
C ASN A 29 8.86 13.38 -8.38
N VAL A 30 8.71 12.20 -7.75
CA VAL A 30 8.29 12.09 -6.35
C VAL A 30 9.39 11.44 -5.53
N ARG A 31 9.80 12.11 -4.46
CA ARG A 31 10.87 11.66 -3.57
C ARG A 31 10.32 11.40 -2.19
N PHE A 32 10.84 10.35 -1.54
CA PHE A 32 10.43 9.96 -0.20
C PHE A 32 11.61 9.95 0.76
N GLY A 33 11.40 10.48 1.96
CA GLY A 33 12.35 10.47 3.07
C GLY A 33 11.78 9.66 4.23
N PHE A 34 12.48 8.60 4.61
CA PHE A 34 12.11 7.71 5.71
C PHE A 34 13.04 7.91 6.91
N ASP A 35 12.53 7.69 8.13
CA ASP A 35 13.32 7.75 9.37
C ASP A 35 14.09 9.07 9.56
N GLY A 36 13.53 10.20 9.11
CA GLY A 36 14.18 11.51 9.15
C GLY A 36 15.34 11.69 8.16
N LYS A 37 15.55 10.75 7.23
CA LYS A 37 16.55 10.86 6.17
C LYS A 37 16.05 11.79 5.04
N ARG A 38 17.00 12.29 4.25
CA ARG A 38 16.72 13.12 3.07
C ARG A 38 15.83 12.36 2.08
N ALA A 39 14.94 13.08 1.41
CA ALA A 39 14.10 12.54 0.36
C ALA A 39 14.96 12.09 -0.83
N VAL A 40 14.67 10.88 -1.32
CA VAL A 40 15.31 10.31 -2.52
C VAL A 40 14.25 9.71 -3.43
N ASP A 41 14.57 9.66 -4.71
CA ASP A 41 13.67 9.15 -5.74
C ASP A 41 13.15 7.75 -5.44
N VAL A 42 11.86 7.50 -5.69
CA VAL A 42 11.24 6.16 -5.48
C VAL A 42 11.95 5.09 -6.30
N ALA A 43 12.34 5.44 -7.54
CA ALA A 43 13.08 4.57 -8.44
C ALA A 43 14.54 4.35 -8.02
N GLY A 44 15.04 5.10 -7.03
CA GLY A 44 16.41 5.00 -6.55
C GLY A 44 16.74 3.66 -5.87
N ALA A 45 18.00 3.25 -5.96
CA ALA A 45 18.53 2.04 -5.32
C ALA A 45 18.58 2.12 -3.77
N THR A 46 18.27 3.28 -3.19
CA THR A 46 18.45 3.57 -1.76
C THR A 46 17.29 3.14 -0.86
N HIS A 47 16.12 2.85 -1.42
CA HIS A 47 14.95 2.41 -0.65
C HIS A 47 14.98 0.90 -0.40
N SER A 48 14.71 0.49 0.84
CA SER A 48 14.46 -0.92 1.16
C SER A 48 13.15 -1.42 0.52
N GLY A 49 12.97 -2.75 0.45
CA GLY A 49 11.75 -3.35 -0.12
C GLY A 49 10.45 -2.83 0.50
N GLY A 50 10.38 -2.72 1.84
CA GLY A 50 9.21 -2.18 2.53
C GLY A 50 8.97 -0.68 2.29
N GLN A 51 10.04 0.12 2.22
CA GLN A 51 9.92 1.55 1.91
C GLN A 51 9.37 1.77 0.50
N ARG A 52 9.76 0.93 -0.47
CA ARG A 52 9.19 0.95 -1.82
C ARG A 52 7.71 0.63 -1.83
N VAL A 53 7.26 -0.33 -1.02
CA VAL A 53 5.84 -0.68 -0.89
C VAL A 53 5.05 0.44 -0.22
N VAL A 54 5.56 1.04 0.86
CA VAL A 54 4.90 2.20 1.51
C VAL A 54 4.80 3.37 0.54
N ALA A 55 5.89 3.70 -0.18
CA ALA A 55 5.89 4.76 -1.17
C ALA A 55 4.88 4.49 -2.31
N SER A 56 4.83 3.27 -2.84
CA SER A 56 3.89 2.91 -3.90
C SER A 56 2.43 2.95 -3.44
N LEU A 57 2.15 2.49 -2.22
CA LEU A 57 0.80 2.59 -1.62
C LEU A 57 0.40 4.05 -1.40
N VAL A 58 1.29 4.90 -0.87
CA VAL A 58 1.03 6.34 -0.71
C VAL A 58 0.71 6.99 -2.07
N LEU A 59 1.47 6.68 -3.12
CA LEU A 59 1.21 7.19 -4.47
C LEU A 59 -0.13 6.70 -5.04
N LEU A 60 -0.39 5.39 -4.99
CA LEU A 60 -1.63 4.77 -5.46
C LEU A 60 -2.85 5.38 -4.77
N MET A 61 -2.79 5.49 -3.44
CA MET A 61 -3.88 6.07 -2.66
C MET A 61 -4.05 7.57 -2.95
N SER A 62 -2.95 8.30 -3.13
CA SER A 62 -3.01 9.73 -3.49
C SER A 62 -3.67 9.93 -4.86
N LEU A 63 -3.38 9.06 -5.84
CA LEU A 63 -4.04 9.08 -7.16
C LEU A 63 -5.52 8.73 -7.07
N ALA A 64 -5.88 7.69 -6.32
CA ALA A 64 -7.28 7.28 -6.18
C ALA A 64 -8.14 8.31 -5.43
N THR A 65 -7.50 9.15 -4.60
CA THR A 65 -8.19 10.19 -3.82
C THR A 65 -8.09 11.59 -4.43
N SER A 66 -7.30 11.80 -5.50
CA SER A 66 -7.04 13.14 -6.08
C SER A 66 -8.19 13.73 -6.91
N GLY A 67 -9.37 13.11 -6.92
CA GLY A 67 -10.48 13.46 -7.82
C GLY A 67 -11.82 13.85 -7.18
N GLY A 68 -11.96 13.92 -5.84
CA GLY A 68 -13.26 14.25 -5.23
C GLY A 68 -13.25 14.54 -3.73
N ASN A 69 -14.39 15.06 -3.22
CA ASN A 69 -14.65 15.37 -1.81
C ASN A 69 -14.77 14.13 -0.88
N SER A 70 -14.40 12.95 -1.36
CA SER A 70 -14.48 11.72 -0.57
C SER A 70 -13.28 11.64 0.36
N ASN A 71 -13.54 11.78 1.67
CA ASN A 71 -12.58 11.58 2.75
C ASN A 71 -12.07 10.13 2.88
N GLY A 72 -12.21 9.27 1.86
CA GLY A 72 -11.77 7.88 1.91
C GLY A 72 -11.92 7.18 0.55
N GLY A 73 -10.99 6.29 0.23
CA GLY A 73 -11.06 5.42 -0.94
C GLY A 73 -11.45 3.99 -0.59
N PHE A 74 -11.85 3.21 -1.59
CA PHE A 74 -12.04 1.76 -1.47
C PHE A 74 -11.01 1.05 -2.35
N PHE A 75 -10.20 0.18 -1.75
CA PHE A 75 -9.08 -0.48 -2.42
C PHE A 75 -9.20 -2.00 -2.29
N ILE A 76 -8.91 -2.69 -3.40
CA ILE A 76 -8.69 -4.14 -3.41
C ILE A 76 -7.24 -4.34 -3.81
N ILE A 77 -6.43 -4.95 -2.95
CA ILE A 77 -5.00 -5.15 -3.20
C ILE A 77 -4.65 -6.62 -3.04
N ASP A 78 -4.06 -7.18 -4.09
CA ASP A 78 -3.62 -8.55 -4.11
C ASP A 78 -2.21 -8.65 -3.51
N GLU A 79 -2.07 -9.37 -2.41
CA GLU A 79 -0.79 -9.65 -1.73
C GLU A 79 0.14 -8.42 -1.49
N PRO A 80 -0.33 -7.31 -0.88
CA PRO A 80 0.51 -6.11 -0.68
C PRO A 80 1.73 -6.33 0.22
N PHE A 81 1.74 -7.43 0.97
CA PHE A 81 2.79 -7.78 1.92
C PHE A 81 3.81 -8.78 1.36
N ALA A 82 3.66 -9.19 0.09
CA ALA A 82 4.57 -10.14 -0.53
C ALA A 82 6.03 -9.64 -0.43
N HIS A 83 6.93 -10.55 -0.03
CA HIS A 83 8.36 -10.29 0.09
C HIS A 83 8.79 -9.24 1.13
N LEU A 84 7.90 -8.85 2.05
CA LEU A 84 8.24 -7.97 3.17
C LEU A 84 8.77 -8.75 4.40
N SER A 85 9.71 -8.15 5.12
CA SER A 85 10.08 -8.60 6.45
C SER A 85 8.98 -8.28 7.47
N ILE A 86 9.00 -8.94 8.63
CA ILE A 86 7.99 -8.80 9.68
C ILE A 86 7.81 -7.33 10.10
N GLU A 87 8.91 -6.66 10.42
CA GLU A 87 8.93 -5.23 10.80
C GLU A 87 8.26 -4.34 9.75
N ARG A 88 8.44 -4.68 8.46
CA ARG A 88 7.85 -3.90 7.34
C ARG A 88 6.38 -4.19 7.12
N ILE A 89 5.91 -5.38 7.49
CA ILE A 89 4.47 -5.69 7.51
C ILE A 89 3.77 -4.84 8.57
N ASP A 90 4.39 -4.66 9.73
CA ASP A 90 3.86 -3.83 10.81
C ASP A 90 3.80 -2.34 10.38
N ASP A 91 4.86 -1.83 9.74
CA ASP A 91 4.89 -0.46 9.18
C ASP A 91 3.74 -0.21 8.18
N VAL A 92 3.54 -1.13 7.23
CA VAL A 92 2.46 -1.02 6.23
C VAL A 92 1.09 -1.15 6.89
N SER A 93 0.95 -2.05 7.87
CA SER A 93 -0.29 -2.26 8.62
C SER A 93 -0.69 -1.02 9.41
N ASP A 94 0.24 -0.40 10.13
CA ASP A 94 0.04 0.86 10.85
C ASP A 94 -0.35 1.98 9.90
N PHE A 95 0.34 2.12 8.76
CA PHE A 95 -0.04 3.10 7.74
C PHE A 95 -1.49 2.92 7.27
N LEU A 96 -1.86 1.72 6.82
CA LEU A 96 -3.22 1.44 6.32
C LEU A 96 -4.29 1.75 7.38
N SER A 97 -4.02 1.42 8.64
CA SER A 97 -4.93 1.66 9.77
C SER A 97 -5.20 3.15 10.04
N ARG A 98 -4.25 4.02 9.67
CA ARG A 98 -4.33 5.49 9.84
C ARG A 98 -5.02 6.18 8.67
N THR A 99 -5.31 5.46 7.61
CA THR A 99 -6.05 6.01 6.47
C THR A 99 -7.55 5.96 6.74
N GLU A 100 -8.31 6.91 6.19
CA GLU A 100 -9.78 6.89 6.22
C GLU A 100 -10.37 6.02 5.10
N SER A 101 -9.59 5.06 4.58
CA SER A 101 -9.96 4.22 3.44
C SER A 101 -10.36 2.81 3.86
N GLN A 102 -11.16 2.15 3.03
CA GLN A 102 -11.54 0.76 3.19
C GLN A 102 -10.70 -0.13 2.28
N PHE A 103 -10.22 -1.25 2.83
CA PHE A 103 -9.37 -2.19 2.10
C PHE A 103 -9.93 -3.60 2.11
N ILE A 104 -9.82 -4.28 0.98
CA ILE A 104 -9.83 -5.74 0.87
C ILE A 104 -8.43 -6.16 0.47
N LEU A 105 -7.75 -6.89 1.35
CA LEU A 105 -6.41 -7.40 1.12
C LEU A 105 -6.47 -8.91 0.99
N THR A 106 -5.76 -9.46 0.02
CA THR A 106 -5.50 -10.91 -0.04
C THR A 106 -4.09 -11.17 0.49
N SER A 107 -3.90 -12.31 1.13
CA SER A 107 -2.58 -12.80 1.50
C SER A 107 -2.63 -14.32 1.59
N PRO A 108 -1.59 -15.04 1.15
CA PRO A 108 -1.50 -16.46 1.39
C PRO A 108 -1.42 -16.72 2.91
N THR A 109 -2.13 -17.74 3.38
CA THR A 109 -2.16 -18.14 4.81
C THR A 109 -0.82 -18.67 5.33
N THR A 110 0.16 -18.86 4.45
CA THR A 110 1.53 -19.24 4.80
C THR A 110 2.36 -18.07 5.30
N HIS A 111 1.88 -16.84 5.11
CA HIS A 111 2.57 -15.63 5.53
C HIS A 111 2.16 -15.25 6.95
N ASN A 112 3.12 -14.65 7.65
CA ASN A 112 3.13 -14.35 9.07
C ASN A 112 1.78 -13.81 9.61
N VAL A 113 1.38 -14.23 10.81
CA VAL A 113 0.07 -13.86 11.42
C VAL A 113 -0.13 -12.36 11.59
N ASN A 114 0.96 -11.58 11.73
CA ASN A 114 0.92 -10.13 11.84
C ASN A 114 0.35 -9.42 10.60
N VAL A 115 0.37 -10.07 9.42
CA VAL A 115 -0.25 -9.55 8.18
C VAL A 115 -1.75 -9.26 8.38
N PHE A 116 -2.37 -9.96 9.32
CA PHE A 116 -3.80 -9.84 9.62
C PHE A 116 -4.09 -8.85 10.76
N ASP A 117 -3.08 -8.24 11.38
CA ASP A 117 -3.30 -7.34 12.53
C ASP A 117 -3.97 -6.03 12.14
N ALA A 118 -3.74 -5.54 10.92
CA ALA A 118 -4.50 -4.42 10.36
C ALA A 118 -5.97 -4.76 10.03
N ALA A 119 -6.32 -6.05 9.94
CA ALA A 119 -7.65 -6.46 9.47
C ALA A 119 -8.67 -6.50 10.63
N ARG A 120 -9.75 -5.72 10.49
CA ARG A 120 -10.93 -5.82 11.36
C ARG A 120 -11.76 -7.09 11.12
N LEU A 121 -11.70 -7.62 9.90
CA LEU A 121 -12.39 -8.83 9.47
C LEU A 121 -11.44 -9.67 8.61
N GLN A 122 -11.25 -10.92 9.00
CA GLN A 122 -10.45 -11.89 8.26
C GLN A 122 -11.34 -13.04 7.79
N LEU A 123 -11.22 -13.37 6.51
CA LEU A 123 -11.88 -14.50 5.86
C LEU A 123 -10.82 -15.51 5.43
N ASN A 124 -10.80 -16.67 6.07
CA ASN A 124 -9.85 -17.73 5.76
C ASN A 124 -10.49 -18.77 4.84
N PHE A 125 -10.00 -18.79 3.60
CA PHE A 125 -10.45 -19.74 2.59
C PHE A 125 -9.61 -21.01 2.63
N ARG A 126 -10.22 -22.14 2.24
CA ARG A 126 -9.53 -23.43 2.12
C ARG A 126 -9.82 -24.03 0.75
N ILE A 127 -8.84 -24.76 0.22
CA ILE A 127 -8.97 -25.43 -1.07
C ILE A 127 -10.13 -26.44 -1.01
N LYS A 128 -10.96 -26.42 -2.06
CA LYS A 128 -12.04 -27.37 -2.27
C LYS A 128 -11.46 -28.79 -2.42
N LYS A 129 -11.97 -29.77 -1.67
CA LYS A 129 -11.58 -31.17 -1.83
C LYS A 129 -12.10 -31.73 -3.18
N PRO A 130 -11.38 -32.66 -3.84
CA PRO A 130 -11.76 -33.15 -5.17
C PRO A 130 -13.18 -33.76 -5.25
N ASP A 131 -13.61 -34.41 -4.18
CA ASP A 131 -14.89 -35.11 -4.03
C ASP A 131 -16.03 -34.20 -3.52
N ALA A 132 -15.73 -32.98 -3.08
CA ALA A 132 -16.72 -32.06 -2.56
C ALA A 132 -17.50 -31.37 -3.70
N LYS A 133 -18.78 -31.05 -3.47
CA LYS A 133 -19.57 -30.24 -4.40
C LYS A 133 -19.12 -28.77 -4.41
N PHE A 134 -18.79 -28.22 -3.23
CA PHE A 134 -18.38 -26.84 -3.03
C PHE A 134 -17.12 -26.74 -2.16
N ALA A 135 -16.46 -25.58 -2.20
CA ALA A 135 -15.43 -25.25 -1.21
C ALA A 135 -16.04 -25.23 0.20
N PRO A 136 -15.26 -25.55 1.25
CA PRO A 136 -15.73 -25.38 2.61
C PRO A 136 -16.07 -23.92 2.90
N VAL A 137 -17.03 -23.69 3.79
CA VAL A 137 -17.37 -22.34 4.26
C VAL A 137 -16.11 -21.67 4.83
N PRO A 138 -15.81 -20.41 4.46
CA PRO A 138 -14.66 -19.69 5.00
C PRO A 138 -14.75 -19.55 6.52
N THR A 139 -13.62 -19.66 7.21
CA THR A 139 -13.55 -19.33 8.63
C THR A 139 -13.52 -17.81 8.77
N ILE A 140 -14.40 -17.26 9.60
CA ILE A 140 -14.52 -15.82 9.84
C ILE A 140 -13.88 -15.47 11.19
N ILE A 141 -12.99 -14.50 11.21
CA ILE A 141 -12.40 -13.94 12.43
C ILE A 141 -12.67 -12.45 12.45
N ARG A 142 -13.18 -11.92 13.56
CA ARG A 142 -13.47 -10.49 13.75
C ARG A 142 -12.76 -10.00 15.00
N ARG A 143 -12.12 -8.84 14.90
CA ARG A 143 -11.40 -8.19 15.99
C ARG A 143 -11.99 -6.81 16.30
#